data_AF-A0A5B7B5Z4-F1
#
_entry.id   AF-A0A5B7B5Z4-F1
#
_cell.length_a   1.000
_cell.length_b   1.000
_cell.length_c   1.000
_cell.angle_alpha   90.00
_cell.angle_beta   90.00
_cell.angle_gamma   90.00
#
_symmetry.space_group_name_H-M   'P 1'
#
loop_
_entity.id
_entity.type
_entity.pdbx_description
1 polymer ?
#
loop_
_entity_poly.entity_id
_entity_poly.type
_entity_poly.pdbx_seq_one_letter_code
_entity_poly.pdbx_strand_id
1 'polypeptide(L)'
;MAGNYFQGTIPNSLRALRGIQELDLSRNNLSGQIPKYLEGFVLQILNLSFNDFEGVVPTEGIFKNASATSIMGNSKLCGGVPELQLSECNFNESKKKTSTLTLKLAISISCGFLGLILVVCFLYLCWFRKTRKDHSSGSPENSLLKVSYQSLLKATDGFSSSNLLGVGSFGSVYKGTLDHDGTIIAVKVFNLLR
;
A
#
# COMPACT_ATOMS: atom_id res chain seq x y z
N MET A 1 -6.20 16.32 53.44
CA MET A 1 -5.13 15.37 53.05
C MET A 1 -4.05 16.08 52.24
N ALA A 2 -3.61 17.27 52.69
CA ALA A 2 -2.61 18.04 51.98
C ALA A 2 -1.18 17.54 52.28
N GLY A 3 -0.25 17.72 51.35
CA GLY A 3 1.18 17.52 51.59
C GLY A 3 1.60 16.07 51.76
N ASN A 4 1.13 15.18 50.88
CA ASN A 4 1.50 13.77 50.87
C ASN A 4 2.05 13.37 49.49
N TYR A 5 2.36 12.09 49.30
CA TYR A 5 2.81 11.53 48.03
C TYR A 5 1.75 10.68 47.35
N PHE A 6 0.46 11.00 47.55
CA PHE A 6 -0.61 10.24 46.89
C PHE A 6 -0.53 10.38 45.38
N GLN A 7 -0.76 9.27 44.68
CA GLN A 7 -0.63 9.14 43.23
C GLN A 7 -1.92 8.58 42.62
N GLY A 8 -2.04 8.71 41.29
CA GLY A 8 -3.19 8.24 40.54
C GLY A 8 -4.36 9.23 40.58
N THR A 9 -5.55 8.75 40.22
CA THR A 9 -6.75 9.58 40.10
C THR A 9 -7.51 9.71 41.42
N ILE A 10 -8.36 10.72 41.53
CA ILE A 10 -9.33 10.82 42.62
C ILE A 10 -10.35 9.66 42.48
N PRO A 11 -10.46 8.75 43.45
CA PRO A 11 -11.25 7.53 43.29
C PRO A 11 -12.77 7.79 43.36
N ASN A 12 -13.52 7.10 42.51
CA ASN A 12 -15.00 7.19 42.45
C ASN A 12 -15.70 6.87 43.78
N SER A 13 -15.06 6.12 44.68
CA SER A 13 -15.60 5.83 46.02
C SER A 13 -15.84 7.08 46.86
N LEU A 14 -15.07 8.17 46.63
CA LEU A 14 -15.27 9.46 47.29
C LEU A 14 -16.67 10.01 47.05
N ARG A 15 -17.34 9.66 45.94
CA ARG A 15 -18.70 10.09 45.61
C ARG A 15 -19.73 9.81 46.72
N ALA A 16 -19.47 8.83 47.58
CA ALA A 16 -20.35 8.47 48.69
C ALA A 16 -20.35 9.49 49.85
N LEU A 17 -19.34 10.38 49.94
CA LEU A 17 -19.17 11.30 51.05
C LEU A 17 -20.08 12.54 50.96
N ARG A 18 -21.40 12.34 50.98
CA ARG A 18 -22.38 13.41 50.75
C ARG A 18 -22.35 14.58 51.74
N GLY A 19 -21.83 14.36 52.95
CA GLY A 19 -21.73 15.40 53.99
C GLY A 19 -20.43 16.18 53.99
N ILE A 20 -19.52 15.95 53.04
CA ILE A 20 -18.22 16.64 53.02
C ILE A 20 -18.42 18.13 52.71
N GLN A 21 -17.80 18.98 53.54
CA GLN A 21 -17.84 20.44 53.39
C GLN A 21 -16.51 21.00 52.92
N GLU A 22 -15.40 20.38 53.28
CA GLU A 22 -14.07 20.81 52.87
C GLU A 22 -13.28 19.62 52.33
N LEU A 23 -12.67 19.81 51.16
CA LEU A 23 -11.83 18.81 50.53
C LEU A 23 -10.50 19.44 50.12
N ASP A 24 -9.47 19.17 50.92
CA ASP A 24 -8.09 19.56 50.63
C ASP A 24 -7.25 18.34 50.23
N LEU A 25 -6.90 18.27 48.94
CA LEU A 25 -6.01 17.29 48.31
C LEU A 25 -4.73 17.94 47.79
N SER A 26 -4.42 19.17 48.21
CA SER A 26 -3.31 19.93 47.68
C SER A 26 -1.95 19.32 47.98
N ARG A 27 -0.94 19.65 47.17
CA ARG A 27 0.45 19.19 47.36
C ARG A 27 0.53 17.66 47.44
N ASN A 28 0.05 17.01 46.39
CA ASN A 28 0.20 15.57 46.17
C ASN A 28 0.71 15.33 44.75
N ASN A 29 0.76 14.07 44.34
CA ASN A 29 1.14 13.67 42.99
C ASN A 29 -0.04 12.99 42.26
N LEU A 30 -1.26 13.47 42.55
CA LEU A 30 -2.49 12.99 41.91
C LEU A 30 -2.51 13.46 40.44
N SER A 31 -3.06 12.63 39.57
CA SER A 31 -3.05 12.85 38.12
C SER A 31 -4.39 12.47 37.48
N GLY A 32 -4.49 12.71 36.17
CA GLY A 32 -5.70 12.47 35.39
C GLY A 32 -6.72 13.60 35.50
N GLN A 33 -7.95 13.35 35.05
CA GLN A 33 -9.00 14.37 35.02
C GLN A 33 -9.66 14.57 36.39
N ILE A 34 -10.04 15.82 36.68
CA ILE A 34 -10.86 16.15 37.85
C ILE A 34 -12.24 15.49 37.68
N PRO A 35 -12.66 14.59 38.58
CA PRO A 35 -13.91 13.87 38.38
C PRO A 35 -15.13 14.78 38.46
N LYS A 36 -15.98 14.69 37.43
CA LYS A 36 -17.19 15.52 37.31
C LYS A 36 -18.19 15.35 38.46
N TYR A 37 -18.17 14.21 39.16
CA TYR A 37 -19.06 14.02 40.32
C TYR A 37 -18.77 15.01 41.46
N LEU A 38 -17.61 15.67 41.48
CA LEU A 38 -17.29 16.70 42.45
C LEU A 38 -18.21 17.92 42.34
N GLU A 39 -18.81 18.17 41.16
CA GLU A 39 -19.85 19.19 40.96
C GLU A 39 -21.07 18.97 41.87
N GLY A 40 -21.33 17.71 42.26
CA GLY A 40 -22.49 17.33 43.07
C GLY A 40 -22.28 17.37 44.58
N PHE A 41 -21.12 17.81 45.07
CA PHE A 41 -20.90 18.03 46.51
C PHE A 41 -21.30 19.43 46.93
N VAL A 42 -21.77 19.54 48.17
CA VAL A 42 -22.04 20.83 48.82
C VAL A 42 -20.79 21.27 49.59
N LEU A 43 -19.69 21.42 48.86
CA LEU A 43 -18.42 21.88 49.40
C LEU A 43 -18.46 23.40 49.65
N GLN A 44 -17.79 23.84 50.71
CA GLN A 44 -17.45 25.22 51.00
C GLN A 44 -16.04 25.56 50.49
N ILE A 45 -15.11 24.60 50.56
CA ILE A 45 -13.72 24.77 50.09
C ILE A 45 -13.28 23.51 49.34
N LEU A 46 -12.68 23.71 48.17
CA LEU A 46 -12.02 22.69 47.37
C LEU A 46 -10.60 23.14 47.05
N ASN A 47 -9.60 22.40 47.54
CA ASN A 47 -8.20 22.67 47.23
C ASN A 47 -7.56 21.47 46.54
N LEU A 48 -7.31 21.62 45.24
CA LEU A 48 -6.64 20.66 44.35
C LEU A 48 -5.27 21.16 43.87
N SER A 49 -4.78 22.26 44.47
CA SER A 49 -3.55 22.92 44.03
C SER A 49 -2.32 22.01 44.16
N PHE A 50 -1.32 22.25 43.30
CA PHE A 50 -0.03 21.54 43.31
C PHE A 50 -0.21 20.01 43.21
N ASN A 51 -0.78 19.57 42.10
CA ASN A 51 -0.90 18.17 41.65
C ASN A 51 -0.55 18.12 40.14
N ASP A 52 -0.81 16.98 39.48
CA ASP A 52 -0.63 16.78 38.03
C ASP A 52 -1.98 16.51 37.32
N PHE A 53 -3.06 17.21 37.74
CA PHE A 53 -4.36 17.08 37.08
C PHE A 53 -4.32 17.65 35.65
N GLU A 54 -5.10 17.03 34.76
CA GLU A 54 -5.15 17.37 33.33
C GLU A 54 -6.57 17.50 32.80
N GLY A 55 -6.69 18.20 31.66
CA GLY A 55 -7.94 18.33 30.93
C GLY A 55 -8.84 19.46 31.43
N VAL A 56 -10.13 19.36 31.09
CA VAL A 56 -11.12 20.41 31.33
C VAL A 56 -11.47 20.48 32.82
N VAL A 57 -11.43 21.68 33.39
CA VAL A 57 -12.00 21.91 34.73
C VAL A 57 -13.53 21.95 34.64
N PRO A 58 -14.26 21.19 35.48
CA PRO A 58 -15.72 21.25 35.54
C PRO A 58 -16.21 22.68 35.85
N THR A 59 -17.42 23.04 35.43
CA THR A 59 -17.94 24.42 35.53
C THR A 59 -19.17 24.54 36.43
N GLU A 60 -19.58 23.46 37.09
CA GLU A 60 -20.77 23.43 37.95
C GLU A 60 -20.42 23.22 39.43
N GLY A 61 -21.40 23.45 40.31
CA GLY A 61 -21.23 23.27 41.75
C GLY A 61 -20.13 24.16 42.33
N ILE A 62 -19.24 23.57 43.14
CA ILE A 62 -18.12 24.29 43.79
C ILE A 62 -17.20 24.99 42.79
N PHE A 63 -17.06 24.45 41.57
CA PHE A 63 -16.19 25.01 40.53
C PHE A 63 -16.70 26.33 39.95
N LYS A 64 -17.96 26.72 40.19
CA LYS A 64 -18.47 28.07 39.87
C LYS A 64 -17.90 29.14 40.78
N ASN A 65 -17.47 28.77 41.98
CA ASN A 65 -16.93 29.69 42.96
C ASN A 65 -15.40 29.63 42.94
N ALA A 66 -14.79 30.49 42.11
CA ALA A 66 -13.34 30.58 41.98
C ALA A 66 -12.62 30.98 43.29
N SER A 67 -13.30 31.68 44.20
CA SER A 67 -12.72 32.00 45.53
C SER A 67 -12.69 30.79 46.46
N ALA A 68 -13.57 29.82 46.27
CA ALA A 68 -13.66 28.59 47.06
C ALA A 68 -12.89 27.41 46.44
N THR A 69 -12.47 27.53 45.17
CA THR A 69 -11.80 26.47 44.42
C THR A 69 -10.36 26.87 44.07
N SER A 70 -9.38 26.15 44.61
CA SER A 70 -7.98 26.33 44.27
C SER A 70 -7.45 25.17 43.42
N ILE A 71 -7.00 25.49 42.21
CA ILE A 71 -6.45 24.53 41.23
C ILE A 71 -5.05 24.92 40.74
N MET A 72 -4.46 25.94 41.36
CA MET A 72 -3.14 26.47 40.99
C MET A 72 -2.07 25.37 40.97
N GLY A 73 -1.10 25.46 40.06
CA GLY A 73 0.02 24.52 40.01
C GLY A 73 -0.26 23.21 39.28
N ASN A 74 -1.41 23.08 38.60
CA ASN A 74 -1.69 21.98 37.67
C ASN A 74 -1.55 22.50 36.23
N SER A 75 -0.43 22.19 35.57
CA SER A 75 -0.07 22.82 34.28
C SER A 75 -0.85 22.31 33.07
N LYS A 76 -1.51 21.16 33.19
CA LYS A 76 -2.26 20.51 32.10
C LYS A 76 -3.77 20.78 32.16
N LEU A 77 -4.22 21.62 33.09
CA LEU A 77 -5.62 22.04 33.18
C LEU A 77 -5.93 23.13 32.14
N CYS A 78 -7.14 23.07 31.61
CA CYS A 78 -7.68 24.04 30.66
C CYS A 78 -9.20 24.24 30.90
N GLY A 79 -9.79 25.27 30.30
CA GLY A 79 -11.23 25.54 30.39
C GLY A 79 -11.68 26.05 31.77
N GLY A 80 -12.79 25.52 32.30
CA GLY A 80 -13.36 26.01 33.55
C GLY A 80 -14.08 27.36 33.41
N VAL A 81 -14.44 27.96 34.54
CA VAL A 81 -15.05 29.30 34.57
C VAL A 81 -13.99 30.38 34.33
N PRO A 82 -14.34 31.52 33.69
CA PRO A 82 -13.37 32.56 33.31
C PRO A 82 -12.50 33.08 34.46
N GLU A 83 -13.04 33.10 35.68
CA GLU A 83 -12.37 33.58 36.88
C GLU A 83 -11.15 32.72 37.28
N LEU A 84 -11.08 31.47 36.80
CA LEU A 84 -9.94 30.57 37.04
C LEU A 84 -8.74 30.87 36.12
N GLN A 85 -8.91 31.70 35.09
CA GLN A 85 -7.85 32.16 34.17
C GLN A 85 -7.05 31.03 33.49
N LEU A 86 -7.72 29.93 33.14
CA LEU A 86 -7.09 28.84 32.40
C LEU A 86 -7.13 29.07 30.89
N SER A 87 -6.22 28.41 30.16
CA SER A 87 -6.20 28.40 28.71
C SER A 87 -7.39 27.62 28.12
N GLU A 88 -7.76 27.89 26.87
CA GLU A 88 -8.77 27.09 26.17
C GLU A 88 -8.27 25.67 25.87
N CYS A 89 -9.17 24.70 25.95
CA CYS A 89 -8.83 23.30 25.66
C CYS A 89 -8.79 23.03 24.15
N ASN A 90 -7.64 22.57 23.65
CA ASN A 90 -7.44 22.21 22.25
C ASN A 90 -7.85 20.75 21.97
N PHE A 91 -9.12 20.48 21.64
CA PHE A 91 -9.63 19.14 21.32
C PHE A 91 -9.32 18.64 19.89
N ASN A 92 -8.41 19.31 19.18
CA ASN A 92 -8.20 19.15 17.75
C ASN A 92 -7.60 17.79 17.31
N GLU A 93 -7.28 16.88 18.24
CA GLU A 93 -6.63 15.61 17.90
C GLU A 93 -7.59 14.42 17.66
N SER A 94 -8.88 14.52 18.00
CA SER A 94 -9.81 13.38 17.89
C SER A 94 -10.48 13.21 16.50
N LYS A 95 -10.35 14.18 15.58
CA LYS A 95 -10.94 14.12 14.23
C LYS A 95 -10.05 13.45 13.17
N LYS A 96 -8.97 12.73 13.55
CA LYS A 96 -8.11 12.01 12.59
C LYS A 96 -8.66 10.67 12.07
N LYS A 97 -9.92 10.30 12.35
CA LYS A 97 -10.53 9.08 11.78
C LYS A 97 -10.83 9.15 10.27
N THR A 98 -10.92 10.35 9.68
CA THR A 98 -11.22 10.52 8.24
C THR A 98 -10.00 10.31 7.32
N SER A 99 -8.77 10.40 7.84
CA SER A 99 -7.53 10.31 7.04
C SER A 99 -7.16 8.89 6.62
N THR A 100 -7.67 7.86 7.31
CA THR A 100 -7.35 6.46 6.99
C THR A 100 -8.09 5.95 5.75
N LEU A 101 -9.28 6.48 5.46
CA LEU A 101 -10.07 6.10 4.28
C LEU A 101 -9.54 6.75 3.00
N THR A 102 -9.21 8.05 3.07
CA THR A 102 -8.68 8.79 1.92
C THR A 102 -7.31 8.27 1.49
N LEU A 103 -6.43 7.91 2.44
CA LEU A 103 -5.14 7.30 2.15
C LEU A 103 -5.28 5.90 1.51
N LYS A 104 -6.20 5.06 2.01
CA LYS A 104 -6.46 3.74 1.43
C LYS A 104 -6.97 3.82 -0.01
N LEU A 105 -7.86 4.77 -0.30
CA LEU A 105 -8.35 5.01 -1.67
C LEU A 105 -7.22 5.49 -2.60
N ALA A 106 -6.37 6.41 -2.13
CA ALA A 106 -5.24 6.90 -2.92
C ALA A 106 -4.23 5.79 -3.27
N ILE A 107 -3.92 4.90 -2.32
CA ILE A 107 -3.05 3.73 -2.56
C ILE A 107 -3.69 2.76 -3.56
N SER A 108 -4.99 2.48 -3.42
CA SER A 108 -5.70 1.59 -4.34
C SER A 108 -5.70 2.12 -5.78
N ILE A 109 -5.93 3.43 -5.96
CA ILE A 109 -5.98 4.07 -7.28
C ILE A 109 -4.58 4.04 -7.92
N SER A 110 -3.54 4.42 -7.18
CA SER A 110 -2.17 4.44 -7.69
C SER A 110 -1.64 3.06 -8.08
N CYS A 111 -1.92 2.01 -7.30
CA CYS A 111 -1.57 0.64 -7.67
C CYS A 111 -2.31 0.15 -8.93
N GLY A 112 -3.59 0.50 -9.09
CA GLY A 112 -4.38 0.15 -10.27
C GLY A 112 -3.82 0.76 -11.56
N PHE A 113 -3.46 2.04 -11.53
CA PHE A 113 -2.83 2.73 -12.66
C PHE A 113 -1.47 2.12 -13.03
N LEU A 114 -0.62 1.82 -12.05
CA LEU A 114 0.69 1.19 -12.30
C LEU A 114 0.52 -0.20 -12.94
N GLY A 115 -0.41 -1.01 -12.45
CA GLY A 115 -0.73 -2.31 -13.03
C GLY A 115 -1.21 -2.20 -14.49
N LEU A 116 -2.09 -1.24 -14.79
CA LEU A 116 -2.57 -1.00 -16.15
C LEU A 116 -1.43 -0.62 -17.10
N ILE A 117 -0.52 0.26 -16.67
CA ILE A 117 0.66 0.65 -17.46
C ILE A 117 1.53 -0.58 -17.77
N LEU A 118 1.80 -1.43 -16.77
CA LEU A 118 2.60 -2.65 -16.98
C LEU A 118 1.95 -3.61 -17.98
N VAL A 119 0.63 -3.80 -17.91
CA VAL A 119 -0.11 -4.64 -18.87
C VAL A 119 -0.04 -4.06 -20.28
N VAL A 120 -0.26 -2.75 -20.44
CA VAL A 120 -0.15 -2.09 -21.75
C VAL A 120 1.27 -2.18 -22.29
N CYS A 121 2.30 -1.94 -21.47
CA CYS A 121 3.69 -2.12 -21.85
C CYS A 121 3.98 -3.57 -22.28
N PHE A 122 3.49 -4.56 -21.54
CA PHE A 122 3.65 -5.97 -21.89
C PHE A 122 2.97 -6.31 -23.22
N LEU A 123 1.72 -5.86 -23.42
CA LEU A 123 0.99 -6.05 -24.67
C LEU A 123 1.71 -5.36 -25.83
N TYR A 124 2.21 -4.14 -25.64
CA TYR A 124 3.01 -3.42 -26.62
C TYR A 124 4.30 -4.17 -26.96
N LEU A 125 5.03 -4.69 -25.97
CA LEU A 125 6.22 -5.51 -26.18
C LEU A 125 5.90 -6.83 -26.90
N CYS A 126 4.77 -7.46 -26.59
CA CYS A 126 4.28 -8.66 -27.28
C CYS A 126 3.90 -8.34 -28.73
N TRP A 127 3.25 -7.21 -28.97
CA TRP A 127 2.91 -6.73 -30.30
C TRP A 127 4.19 -6.41 -31.07
N PHE A 128 5.12 -5.65 -30.50
CA PHE A 128 6.40 -5.32 -31.11
C PHE A 128 7.24 -6.58 -31.41
N ARG A 129 7.23 -7.59 -30.53
CA ARG A 129 7.83 -8.90 -30.80
C ARG A 129 7.15 -9.63 -31.95
N LYS A 130 5.83 -9.52 -32.09
CA LYS A 130 5.07 -10.08 -33.20
C LYS A 130 5.36 -9.35 -34.52
N THR A 131 5.36 -8.02 -34.53
CA THR A 131 5.70 -7.21 -35.70
C THR A 131 7.16 -7.39 -36.12
N ARG A 132 8.08 -7.62 -35.17
CA ARG A 132 9.47 -7.98 -35.47
C ARG A 132 9.61 -9.42 -36.01
N LYS A 133 8.67 -10.31 -35.66
CA LYS A 133 8.52 -11.64 -36.28
C LYS A 133 7.97 -11.56 -37.71
N ASP A 134 7.14 -10.56 -38.01
CA ASP A 134 6.63 -10.30 -39.36
C ASP A 134 7.62 -9.51 -40.25
N HIS A 135 8.70 -8.96 -39.68
CA HIS A 135 9.74 -8.20 -40.41
C HIS A 135 11.15 -8.80 -40.36
N SER A 136 11.33 -10.07 -39.98
CA SER A 136 12.64 -10.75 -40.09
C SER A 136 12.76 -11.53 -41.40
N SER A 137 13.06 -10.82 -42.47
CA SER A 137 13.86 -11.38 -43.56
C SER A 137 15.34 -11.37 -43.14
N GLY A 138 15.92 -12.56 -42.95
CA GLY A 138 17.37 -12.79 -43.06
C GLY A 138 18.18 -13.00 -41.78
N SER A 139 18.20 -14.23 -41.26
CA SER A 139 19.47 -14.92 -40.91
C SER A 139 19.24 -16.43 -41.01
N PRO A 140 20.01 -17.18 -41.82
CA PRO A 140 19.71 -18.57 -42.16
C PRO A 140 20.46 -19.53 -41.24
N GLU A 141 19.82 -20.01 -40.18
CA GLU A 141 20.23 -21.26 -39.56
C GLU A 141 19.00 -22.09 -39.20
N ASN A 142 18.81 -23.15 -39.99
CA ASN A 142 17.99 -24.34 -39.72
C ASN A 142 16.47 -24.23 -39.88
N SER A 143 15.99 -23.63 -40.98
CA SER A 143 14.73 -24.11 -41.56
C SER A 143 15.06 -25.32 -42.44
N LEU A 144 14.82 -26.52 -41.92
CA LEU A 144 14.83 -27.72 -42.77
C LEU A 144 13.75 -27.52 -43.83
N LEU A 145 14.16 -27.30 -45.08
CA LEU A 145 13.27 -27.15 -46.22
C LEU A 145 12.42 -28.43 -46.33
N LYS A 146 11.19 -28.37 -45.82
CA LYS A 146 10.30 -29.54 -45.76
C LYS A 146 9.64 -29.73 -47.12
N VAL A 147 10.38 -30.35 -48.05
CA VAL A 147 9.92 -30.61 -49.42
C VAL A 147 9.42 -32.05 -49.54
N SER A 148 8.27 -32.24 -50.21
CA SER A 148 7.75 -33.57 -50.51
C SER A 148 8.51 -34.22 -51.67
N TYR A 149 8.57 -35.55 -51.71
CA TYR A 149 9.17 -36.26 -52.85
C TYR A 149 8.51 -35.89 -54.18
N GLN A 150 7.19 -35.72 -54.21
CA GLN A 150 6.46 -35.31 -55.40
C GLN A 150 6.87 -33.92 -55.90
N SER A 151 7.11 -32.99 -54.98
CA SER A 151 7.63 -31.66 -55.31
C SER A 151 9.04 -31.74 -55.89
N LEU A 152 9.91 -32.60 -55.34
CA LEU A 152 11.25 -32.83 -55.90
C LEU A 152 11.18 -33.47 -57.29
N LEU A 153 10.31 -34.48 -57.47
CA LEU A 153 10.13 -35.17 -58.74
C LEU A 153 9.65 -34.23 -59.83
N LYS A 154 8.70 -33.34 -59.53
CA LYS A 154 8.24 -32.33 -60.48
C LYS A 154 9.31 -31.27 -60.75
N ALA A 155 9.99 -30.80 -59.70
CA ALA A 155 11.04 -29.79 -59.82
C ALA A 155 12.22 -30.24 -60.68
N THR A 156 12.56 -31.53 -60.67
CA THR A 156 13.67 -32.12 -61.44
C THR A 156 13.24 -32.73 -62.77
N ASP A 157 11.97 -32.55 -63.18
CA ASP A 157 11.37 -33.17 -64.37
C ASP A 157 11.57 -34.70 -64.38
N GLY A 158 11.18 -35.36 -63.28
CA GLY A 158 11.31 -36.80 -63.12
C GLY A 158 12.75 -37.30 -62.92
N PHE A 159 13.67 -36.44 -62.45
CA PHE A 159 15.11 -36.69 -62.46
C PHE A 159 15.66 -36.91 -63.88
N SER A 160 15.22 -36.08 -64.83
CA SER A 160 15.66 -36.11 -66.22
C SER A 160 17.18 -35.90 -66.35
N SER A 161 17.80 -36.55 -67.33
CA SER A 161 19.23 -36.38 -67.63
C SER A 161 19.59 -34.97 -68.09
N SER A 162 18.63 -34.19 -68.61
CA SER A 162 18.84 -32.77 -68.96
C SER A 162 19.15 -31.91 -67.73
N ASN A 163 18.72 -32.35 -66.56
CA ASN A 163 18.93 -31.67 -65.28
C ASN A 163 20.11 -32.25 -64.48
N LEU A 164 20.85 -33.23 -65.03
CA LEU A 164 21.96 -33.87 -64.32
C LEU A 164 23.14 -32.90 -64.17
N LEU A 165 23.47 -32.57 -62.93
CA LEU A 165 24.61 -31.72 -62.59
C LEU A 165 25.91 -32.52 -62.42
N GLY A 166 25.81 -33.78 -62.01
CA GLY A 166 26.97 -34.65 -61.88
C GLY A 166 26.66 -36.01 -61.24
N VAL A 167 27.56 -36.96 -61.45
CA VAL A 167 27.49 -38.32 -60.90
C VAL A 167 28.78 -38.62 -60.14
N GLY A 168 28.66 -39.13 -58.93
CA GLY A 168 29.78 -39.57 -58.11
C GLY A 168 29.60 -40.99 -57.58
N SER A 169 30.54 -41.46 -56.76
CA SER A 169 30.53 -42.82 -56.19
C SER A 169 29.29 -43.14 -55.35
N PHE A 170 28.65 -42.12 -54.77
CA PHE A 170 27.52 -42.24 -53.85
C PHE A 170 26.17 -41.83 -54.44
N GLY A 171 26.10 -41.51 -55.75
CA GLY A 171 24.85 -41.15 -56.41
C GLY A 171 24.97 -40.01 -57.40
N SER A 172 23.81 -39.50 -57.82
CA SER A 172 23.65 -38.48 -58.86
C SER A 172 23.03 -37.21 -58.29
N VAL A 173 23.45 -36.06 -58.79
CA VAL A 173 22.91 -34.75 -58.38
C VAL A 173 22.18 -34.11 -59.55
N TYR A 174 20.94 -33.71 -59.33
CA TYR A 174 20.08 -33.08 -60.32
C TYR A 174 19.75 -31.65 -59.93
N LYS A 175 19.67 -30.76 -60.91
CA LYS A 175 19.08 -29.42 -60.78
C LYS A 175 17.56 -29.55 -60.75
N GLY A 176 16.91 -28.82 -59.87
CA GLY A 176 15.46 -28.66 -59.91
C GLY A 176 15.06 -27.21 -59.64
N THR A 177 13.85 -26.87 -60.05
CA THR A 177 13.24 -25.55 -59.77
C THR A 177 11.91 -25.79 -59.06
N LEU A 178 11.75 -25.29 -57.83
CA LEU A 178 10.52 -25.45 -57.06
C LEU A 178 9.40 -24.56 -57.59
N ASP A 179 8.19 -25.12 -57.73
CA ASP A 179 7.04 -24.43 -58.34
C ASP A 179 6.51 -23.25 -57.51
N HIS A 180 6.71 -23.25 -56.20
CA HIS A 180 6.06 -22.28 -55.30
C HIS A 180 6.71 -20.90 -55.34
N ASP A 181 8.02 -20.85 -55.59
CA ASP A 181 8.83 -19.63 -55.46
C ASP A 181 9.94 -19.53 -56.53
N GLY A 182 10.06 -20.51 -57.44
CA GLY A 182 11.11 -20.55 -58.45
C GLY A 182 12.50 -20.84 -57.88
N THR A 183 12.60 -21.27 -56.61
CA THR A 183 13.89 -21.55 -55.99
C THR A 183 14.60 -22.69 -56.71
N ILE A 184 15.83 -22.43 -57.14
CA ILE A 184 16.70 -23.43 -57.76
C ILE A 184 17.34 -24.28 -56.66
N ILE A 185 17.17 -25.59 -56.76
CA ILE A 185 17.69 -26.57 -55.82
C ILE A 185 18.60 -27.59 -56.51
N ALA A 186 19.48 -28.21 -55.73
CA ALA A 186 20.24 -29.39 -56.14
C ALA A 186 19.76 -30.59 -55.33
N VAL A 187 19.29 -31.64 -55.99
CA VAL A 187 18.75 -32.86 -55.36
C VAL A 187 19.74 -34.00 -55.57
N LYS A 188 20.28 -34.54 -54.48
CA LYS A 188 21.16 -35.71 -54.51
C LYS A 188 20.37 -36.99 -54.32
N VAL A 189 20.38 -37.85 -55.33
CA VAL A 189 19.76 -39.18 -55.31
C VAL A 189 20.85 -40.19 -54.98
N PHE A 190 20.75 -40.85 -53.83
CA PHE A 190 21.73 -41.83 -53.37
C PHE A 190 21.50 -43.20 -54.03
N ASN A 191 22.59 -43.88 -54.40
CA ASN A 191 22.54 -45.27 -54.80
C ASN A 191 22.60 -46.15 -53.54
N LEU A 192 21.49 -46.79 -53.19
CA LEU A 192 21.36 -47.59 -51.96
C LEU A 192 21.72 -49.08 -52.14
N LEU A 193 22.10 -49.49 -53.36
CA LEU A 193 22.34 -50.89 -53.73
C LEU A 193 23.84 -51.20 -53.88
N ARG A 194 24.72 -50.44 -53.23
CA ARG A 194 26.17 -50.68 -53.21
C ARG A 194 26.70 -50.79 -51.78
#